data_AF-A0A956RZ69-F1
#
_entry.id   AF-A0A956RZ69-F1
#
_cell.length_a   1.000
_cell.length_b   1.000
_cell.length_c   1.000
_cell.angle_alpha   90.00
_cell.angle_beta   90.00
_cell.angle_gamma   90.00
#
_symmetry.space_group_name_H-M   'P 1'
#
loop_
_entity.id
_entity.type
_entity.pdbx_description
1 polymer ?
#
loop_
_entity_poly.entity_id
_entity_poly.type
_entity_poly.pdbx_seq_one_letter_code
_entity_poly.pdbx_strand_id
1 'polypeptide(L)'
;MVGLSILEAMRSLDRPEEYLTEEDPTVTLPRRFGLSDVIGSRIRYYEQAVRKKSRVAGAEINDLVALVVRRPDSDQVFRWSGRALVDRLGGPRRYRRVMKKGLLGRLARRRLSKDLAQMFGGSIGTFEAGSLTFVSRDPLFLETDPGGDPCNLVSGVLEAILSRDAGEPVKVSYVREVGVHGPQYRWSVRDAPPLPLPGPEPVPAARADRGTGVPAADPVPAADPVAAAEPVPAVDPEEE
;
A
#
# COMPACT_ATOMS: atom_id res chain seq x y z
N MET A 1 0.84 -18.67 1.61
CA MET A 1 -0.51 -18.07 1.63
C MET A 1 -0.74 -17.13 0.47
N VAL A 2 0.23 -16.26 0.11
CA VAL A 2 0.11 -15.33 -1.03
C VAL A 2 -0.18 -16.05 -2.34
N GLY A 3 0.65 -17.02 -2.77
CA GLY A 3 0.45 -17.75 -4.04
C GLY A 3 -0.90 -18.46 -4.15
N LEU A 4 -1.40 -19.04 -3.05
CA LEU A 4 -2.75 -19.63 -3.02
C LEU A 4 -3.86 -18.59 -3.25
N SER A 5 -3.69 -17.38 -2.71
CA SER A 5 -4.68 -16.30 -2.87
C SER A 5 -4.72 -15.79 -4.30
N ILE A 6 -3.54 -15.72 -4.95
CA ILE A 6 -3.41 -15.38 -6.37
C ILE A 6 -4.12 -16.40 -7.25
N LEU A 7 -3.84 -17.69 -7.06
CA LEU A 7 -4.44 -18.75 -7.86
C LEU A 7 -5.96 -18.83 -7.69
N GLU A 8 -6.47 -18.64 -6.47
CA GLU A 8 -7.92 -18.60 -6.23
C GLU A 8 -8.58 -17.37 -6.84
N ALA A 9 -7.96 -16.19 -6.77
CA ALA A 9 -8.48 -14.99 -7.43
C ALA A 9 -8.54 -15.16 -8.95
N MET A 10 -7.49 -15.71 -9.58
CA MET A 10 -7.49 -16.04 -11.00
C MET A 10 -8.65 -16.99 -11.35
N ARG A 11 -8.80 -18.08 -10.60
CA ARG A 11 -9.89 -19.04 -10.81
C ARG A 11 -11.26 -18.41 -10.67
N SER A 12 -11.43 -17.48 -9.72
CA SER A 12 -12.70 -16.80 -9.49
C SER A 12 -13.04 -15.80 -10.60
N LEU A 13 -12.06 -15.04 -11.10
CA LEU A 13 -12.25 -14.12 -12.23
C LEU A 13 -12.52 -14.85 -13.54
N ASP A 14 -11.89 -16.00 -13.71
CA ASP A 14 -12.03 -16.81 -14.91
C ASP A 14 -13.34 -17.62 -14.92
N ARG A 15 -14.12 -17.62 -13.83
CA ARG A 15 -15.42 -18.32 -13.74
C ARG A 15 -16.58 -17.38 -14.12
N PRO A 16 -17.30 -17.63 -15.23
CA PRO A 16 -18.57 -16.98 -15.55
C PRO A 16 -19.58 -16.97 -14.40
N GLU A 17 -20.31 -15.87 -14.25
CA GLU A 17 -21.35 -15.68 -13.23
C GLU A 17 -22.61 -16.51 -13.48
N GLU A 18 -22.88 -16.87 -14.74
CA GLU A 18 -24.05 -17.65 -15.14
C GLU A 18 -23.61 -19.05 -15.60
N TYR A 19 -23.92 -20.06 -14.80
CA TYR A 19 -23.84 -21.46 -15.19
C TYR A 19 -25.17 -22.16 -14.93
N LEU A 20 -25.72 -22.78 -15.99
CA LEU A 20 -26.64 -23.90 -15.84
C LEU A 20 -25.87 -25.04 -15.15
N THR A 21 -26.46 -25.65 -14.13
CA THR A 21 -25.82 -26.56 -13.17
C THR A 21 -25.22 -27.84 -13.80
N GLU A 22 -25.42 -28.05 -15.10
CA GLU A 22 -25.12 -29.29 -15.84
C GLU A 22 -23.98 -29.14 -16.87
N GLU A 23 -23.43 -27.93 -17.06
CA GLU A 23 -22.38 -27.71 -18.08
C GLU A 23 -20.98 -27.64 -17.43
N ASP A 24 -20.01 -28.40 -17.96
CA ASP A 24 -18.61 -28.34 -17.54
C ASP A 24 -17.85 -27.23 -18.30
N PRO A 25 -17.60 -26.07 -17.67
CA PRO A 25 -16.99 -24.95 -18.36
C PRO A 25 -15.54 -25.13 -18.75
N THR A 26 -14.88 -26.15 -18.22
CA THR A 26 -13.52 -26.51 -18.64
C THR A 26 -13.50 -27.03 -20.07
N VAL A 27 -14.64 -27.54 -20.57
CA VAL A 27 -14.81 -28.08 -21.92
C VAL A 27 -15.33 -27.01 -22.90
N THR A 28 -16.25 -26.14 -22.48
CA THR A 28 -16.91 -25.17 -23.38
C THR A 28 -16.16 -23.84 -23.54
N LEU A 29 -15.24 -23.49 -22.64
CA LEU A 29 -14.49 -22.22 -22.67
C LEU A 29 -12.95 -22.42 -22.55
N PRO A 30 -12.28 -23.03 -23.55
CA PRO A 30 -10.90 -23.51 -23.45
C PRO A 30 -9.82 -22.41 -23.27
N ARG A 31 -10.17 -21.12 -23.46
CA ARG A 31 -9.21 -19.99 -23.39
C ARG A 31 -9.07 -19.37 -22.01
N ARG A 32 -9.70 -19.94 -20.98
CA ARG A 32 -9.67 -19.39 -19.61
C ARG A 32 -8.66 -20.13 -18.74
N PHE A 33 -7.46 -19.55 -18.61
CA PHE A 33 -6.31 -20.16 -17.92
C PHE A 33 -6.61 -20.63 -16.47
N GLY A 34 -7.44 -19.90 -15.71
CA GLY A 34 -7.81 -20.24 -14.34
C GLY A 34 -8.69 -21.49 -14.17
N LEU A 35 -9.18 -22.06 -15.27
CA LEU A 35 -9.95 -23.31 -15.30
C LEU A 35 -9.12 -24.53 -15.76
N SER A 36 -7.82 -24.35 -16.03
CA SER A 36 -6.92 -25.45 -16.39
C SER A 36 -6.69 -26.42 -15.23
N ASP A 37 -6.59 -27.72 -15.53
CA ASP A 37 -6.19 -28.77 -14.58
C ASP A 37 -4.85 -28.49 -13.88
N VAL A 38 -3.96 -27.76 -14.55
CA VAL A 38 -2.68 -27.33 -13.99
C VAL A 38 -2.91 -26.34 -12.83
N ILE A 39 -3.78 -25.35 -13.02
CA ILE A 39 -4.14 -24.39 -11.96
C ILE A 39 -4.86 -25.10 -10.82
N GLY A 40 -5.80 -26.00 -11.11
CA GLY A 40 -6.47 -26.81 -10.09
C GLY A 40 -5.50 -27.65 -9.25
N SER A 41 -4.50 -28.26 -9.91
CA SER A 41 -3.45 -29.02 -9.22
C SER A 41 -2.52 -28.14 -8.39
N ARG A 42 -2.17 -26.95 -8.89
CA ARG A 42 -1.37 -25.96 -8.14
C ARG A 42 -2.14 -25.45 -6.92
N ILE A 43 -3.43 -25.15 -7.03
CA ILE A 43 -4.26 -24.75 -5.88
C ILE A 43 -4.18 -25.82 -4.79
N ARG A 44 -4.43 -27.10 -5.11
CA ARG A 44 -4.32 -28.20 -4.14
C ARG A 44 -2.94 -28.32 -3.49
N TYR A 45 -1.87 -28.12 -4.26
CA TYR A 45 -0.50 -28.11 -3.75
C TYR A 45 -0.29 -26.96 -2.74
N TYR A 46 -0.70 -25.75 -3.11
CA TYR A 46 -0.58 -24.57 -2.25
C TYR A 46 -1.47 -24.65 -1.00
N GLU A 47 -2.66 -25.23 -1.09
CA GLU A 47 -3.52 -25.55 0.07
C GLU A 47 -2.80 -26.48 1.05
N GLN A 48 -2.19 -27.54 0.54
CA GLN A 48 -1.41 -28.46 1.37
C GLN A 48 -0.20 -27.77 2.01
N ALA A 49 0.51 -26.93 1.27
CA ALA A 49 1.64 -26.16 1.79
C ALA A 49 1.20 -25.23 2.93
N VAL A 50 0.07 -24.51 2.76
CA VAL A 50 -0.52 -23.66 3.81
C VAL A 50 -0.94 -24.50 5.02
N ARG A 51 -1.64 -25.62 4.81
CA ARG A 51 -2.09 -26.53 5.88
C ARG A 51 -0.92 -27.09 6.70
N LYS A 52 0.19 -27.42 6.03
CA LYS A 52 1.42 -27.92 6.66
C LYS A 52 2.30 -26.80 7.23
N LYS A 53 1.90 -25.52 7.10
CA LYS A 53 2.72 -24.34 7.43
C LYS A 53 4.10 -24.37 6.75
N SER A 54 4.19 -25.02 5.59
CA SER A 54 5.41 -25.09 4.80
C SER A 54 5.62 -23.76 4.08
N ARG A 55 6.88 -23.31 4.03
CA ARG A 55 7.25 -22.18 3.17
C ARG A 55 7.32 -22.66 1.72
N VAL A 56 6.74 -21.87 0.83
CA VAL A 56 6.94 -22.03 -0.62
C VAL A 56 8.15 -21.18 -1.00
N ALA A 57 8.95 -21.64 -1.95
CA ALA A 57 10.15 -20.93 -2.39
C ALA A 57 9.79 -19.56 -3.00
N GLY A 58 10.58 -18.53 -2.72
CA GLY A 58 10.34 -17.18 -3.25
C GLY A 58 10.35 -17.14 -4.78
N ALA A 59 11.24 -17.90 -5.43
CA ALA A 59 11.29 -18.04 -6.88
C ALA A 59 9.96 -18.57 -7.46
N GLU A 60 9.32 -19.54 -6.82
CA GLU A 60 8.03 -20.08 -7.28
C GLU A 60 6.91 -19.03 -7.20
N ILE A 61 6.97 -18.14 -6.20
CA ILE A 61 6.02 -17.01 -6.10
C ILE A 61 6.31 -15.98 -7.19
N ASN A 62 7.57 -15.68 -7.48
CA ASN A 62 7.95 -14.75 -8.54
C ASN A 62 7.52 -15.26 -9.92
N ASP A 63 7.68 -16.57 -10.19
CA ASP A 63 7.21 -17.19 -11.44
C ASP A 63 5.68 -17.07 -11.58
N LEU A 64 4.95 -17.25 -10.48
CA LEU A 64 3.50 -17.07 -10.46
C LEU A 64 3.12 -15.61 -10.73
N VAL A 65 3.82 -14.65 -10.12
CA VAL A 65 3.58 -13.22 -10.36
C VAL A 65 3.87 -12.87 -11.82
N ALA A 66 4.98 -13.36 -12.38
CA ALA A 66 5.36 -13.15 -13.78
C ALA A 66 4.29 -13.67 -14.75
N LEU A 67 3.65 -14.79 -14.41
CA LEU A 67 2.54 -15.34 -15.17
C LEU A 67 1.32 -14.42 -15.14
N VAL A 68 0.96 -13.89 -13.97
CA VAL A 68 -0.22 -13.04 -13.78
C VAL A 68 -0.06 -11.69 -14.45
N VAL A 69 1.13 -11.07 -14.38
CA VAL A 69 1.43 -9.77 -14.99
C VAL A 69 1.21 -9.77 -16.50
N ARG A 70 1.34 -10.92 -17.17
CA ARG A 70 1.07 -11.05 -18.62
C ARG A 70 -0.42 -10.99 -18.97
N ARG A 71 -1.31 -11.00 -17.99
CA ARG A 71 -2.76 -10.89 -18.21
C ARG A 71 -3.18 -9.42 -18.31
N PRO A 72 -4.19 -9.10 -19.12
CA PRO A 72 -4.73 -7.74 -19.21
C PRO A 72 -5.51 -7.30 -17.96
N ASP A 73 -5.89 -8.23 -17.08
CA ASP A 73 -6.63 -8.01 -15.84
C ASP A 73 -5.77 -8.27 -14.57
N SER A 74 -4.45 -8.21 -14.72
CA SER A 74 -3.45 -8.43 -13.66
C SER A 74 -3.72 -7.59 -12.40
N ASP A 75 -4.03 -6.31 -12.57
CA ASP A 75 -4.34 -5.36 -11.51
C ASP A 75 -5.51 -5.84 -10.62
N GLN A 76 -6.58 -6.33 -11.26
CA GLN A 76 -7.77 -6.85 -10.59
C GLN A 76 -7.47 -8.17 -9.88
N VAL A 77 -6.73 -9.07 -10.52
CA VAL A 77 -6.30 -10.33 -9.91
C VAL A 77 -5.53 -10.05 -8.63
N PHE A 78 -4.51 -9.19 -8.66
CA PHE A 78 -3.71 -8.87 -7.47
C PHE A 78 -4.55 -8.20 -6.39
N ARG A 79 -5.40 -7.23 -6.75
CA ARG A 79 -6.27 -6.55 -5.78
C ARG A 79 -7.23 -7.51 -5.09
N TRP A 80 -7.87 -8.40 -5.83
CA TRP A 80 -8.80 -9.36 -5.24
C TRP A 80 -8.07 -10.39 -4.37
N SER A 81 -6.90 -10.86 -4.82
CA SER A 81 -6.02 -11.74 -4.05
C SER A 81 -5.67 -11.15 -2.68
N GLY A 82 -5.38 -9.85 -2.64
CA GLY A 82 -5.04 -9.14 -1.42
C GLY A 82 -6.21 -9.09 -0.44
N ARG A 83 -7.43 -8.88 -0.95
CA ARG A 83 -8.66 -8.91 -0.13
C ARG A 83 -8.91 -10.31 0.44
N ALA A 84 -8.84 -11.34 -0.39
CA ALA A 84 -9.05 -12.73 0.00
C ALA A 84 -8.02 -13.21 1.06
N LEU A 85 -6.79 -12.70 0.99
CA LEU A 85 -5.73 -13.03 1.95
C LEU A 85 -6.10 -12.62 3.39
N VAL A 86 -6.78 -11.49 3.56
CA VAL A 86 -7.23 -10.98 4.86
C VAL A 86 -8.32 -11.85 5.48
N ASP A 87 -9.19 -12.43 4.65
CA ASP A 87 -10.24 -13.34 5.13
C ASP A 87 -9.64 -14.62 5.70
N ARG A 88 -8.58 -15.15 5.09
CA ARG A 88 -7.88 -16.35 5.58
C ARG A 88 -7.12 -16.14 6.88
N LEU A 89 -6.63 -14.93 7.14
CA LEU A 89 -5.86 -14.64 8.36
C LEU A 89 -6.70 -14.60 9.63
N GLY A 90 -8.02 -14.49 9.52
CA GLY A 90 -8.93 -14.58 10.68
C GLY A 90 -8.62 -13.54 11.76
N GLY A 91 -9.17 -12.33 11.63
CA GLY A 91 -8.97 -11.26 12.61
C GLY A 91 -10.18 -11.07 13.55
N PRO A 92 -9.98 -10.78 14.85
CA PRO A 92 -11.09 -10.49 15.76
C PRO A 92 -11.88 -9.25 15.28
N ARG A 93 -13.16 -9.47 14.96
CA ARG A 93 -14.17 -8.48 14.52
C ARG A 93 -14.58 -7.47 15.60
N ARG A 94 -14.13 -7.63 16.86
CA ARG A 94 -14.92 -7.22 18.03
C ARG A 94 -14.38 -6.04 18.85
N TYR A 95 -13.20 -5.50 18.58
CA TYR A 95 -12.52 -4.60 19.53
C TYR A 95 -12.68 -3.09 19.30
N ARG A 96 -13.43 -2.62 18.30
CA ARG A 96 -13.55 -1.16 18.02
C ARG A 96 -14.58 -0.41 18.87
N ARG A 97 -15.57 -1.08 19.47
CA ARG A 97 -16.68 -0.35 20.12
C ARG A 97 -16.30 0.34 21.44
N VAL A 98 -15.09 0.16 21.95
CA VAL A 98 -14.70 0.54 23.33
C VAL A 98 -13.48 1.49 23.40
N MET A 99 -12.78 1.77 22.28
CA MET A 99 -11.48 2.46 22.32
C MET A 99 -11.52 3.93 21.88
N LYS A 100 -10.68 4.79 22.48
CA LYS A 100 -10.55 6.23 22.18
C LYS A 100 -9.87 6.48 20.81
N LYS A 101 -10.35 7.48 20.06
CA LYS A 101 -9.97 7.80 18.65
C LYS A 101 -8.45 7.93 18.38
N GLY A 102 -7.67 8.50 19.30
CA GLY A 102 -6.21 8.67 19.11
C GLY A 102 -5.38 7.39 19.28
N LEU A 103 -5.77 6.49 20.20
CA LEU A 103 -5.12 5.18 20.36
C LEU A 103 -5.45 4.24 19.19
N LEU A 104 -6.67 4.36 18.64
CA LEU A 104 -7.13 3.57 17.51
C LEU A 104 -6.19 3.70 16.31
N GLY A 105 -5.73 4.91 15.97
CA GLY A 105 -4.83 5.10 14.82
C GLY A 105 -3.44 4.48 15.00
N ARG A 106 -2.88 4.50 16.23
CA ARG A 106 -1.58 3.84 16.51
C ARG A 106 -1.71 2.32 16.52
N LEU A 107 -2.78 1.80 17.12
CA LEU A 107 -3.04 0.36 17.18
C LEU A 107 -3.40 -0.22 15.82
N ALA A 108 -4.20 0.51 15.02
CA ALA A 108 -4.54 0.14 13.66
C ALA A 108 -3.26 -0.01 12.82
N ARG A 109 -2.36 0.98 12.85
CA ARG A 109 -1.07 0.90 12.14
C ARG A 109 -0.21 -0.27 12.59
N ARG A 110 -0.06 -0.48 13.91
CA ARG A 110 0.71 -1.63 14.43
C ARG A 110 0.12 -2.96 13.98
N ARG A 111 -1.21 -3.07 13.97
CA ARG A 111 -1.91 -4.27 13.52
C ARG A 111 -1.75 -4.48 12.02
N LEU A 112 -1.98 -3.44 11.21
CA LEU A 112 -1.74 -3.45 9.76
C LEU A 112 -0.30 -3.88 9.44
N SER A 113 0.70 -3.27 10.08
CA SER A 113 2.10 -3.66 9.89
C SER A 113 2.38 -5.11 10.29
N LYS A 114 1.79 -5.59 11.39
CA LYS A 114 1.94 -6.97 11.84
C LYS A 114 1.29 -7.96 10.88
N ASP A 115 0.07 -7.67 10.43
CA ASP A 115 -0.70 -8.51 9.51
C ASP A 115 0.01 -8.57 8.15
N LEU A 116 0.50 -7.43 7.63
CA LEU A 116 1.34 -7.38 6.43
C LEU A 116 2.64 -8.17 6.61
N ALA A 117 3.35 -7.98 7.73
CA ALA A 117 4.59 -8.71 7.98
C ALA A 117 4.38 -10.23 8.08
N GLN A 118 3.26 -10.65 8.67
CA GLN A 118 2.88 -12.05 8.73
C GLN A 118 2.54 -12.63 7.34
N MET A 119 1.89 -11.86 6.48
CA MET A 119 1.53 -12.27 5.11
C MET A 119 2.76 -12.44 4.21
N PHE A 120 3.68 -11.49 4.30
CA PHE A 120 4.83 -11.37 3.39
C PHE A 120 6.14 -11.92 3.96
N GLY A 121 6.13 -12.40 5.20
CA GLY A 121 7.30 -12.98 5.85
C GLY A 121 8.34 -11.97 6.34
N GLY A 122 8.00 -10.67 6.36
CA GLY A 122 8.89 -9.59 6.78
C GLY A 122 8.23 -8.22 6.66
N SER A 123 8.86 -7.20 7.23
CA SER A 123 8.37 -5.82 7.11
C SER A 123 8.57 -5.30 5.69
N ILE A 124 7.48 -5.04 4.99
CA ILE A 124 7.49 -4.55 3.60
C ILE A 124 7.42 -3.03 3.48
N GLY A 125 7.27 -2.31 4.59
CA GLY A 125 7.15 -0.86 4.60
C GLY A 125 6.70 -0.33 5.96
N THR A 126 6.46 0.98 6.01
CA THR A 126 6.12 1.70 7.24
C THR A 126 4.93 2.61 7.01
N PHE A 127 4.21 2.96 8.08
CA PHE A 127 3.19 4.00 8.01
C PHE A 127 3.80 5.35 8.37
N GLU A 128 3.34 6.40 7.70
CA GLU A 128 3.70 7.77 8.07
C GLU A 128 3.19 8.16 9.46
N ALA A 129 3.87 9.12 10.06
CA ALA A 129 3.50 9.63 11.37
C ALA A 129 2.16 10.38 11.28
N GLY A 130 1.15 9.90 12.02
CA GLY A 130 -0.13 10.59 12.17
C GLY A 130 -1.15 10.34 11.05
N SER A 131 -0.77 9.68 9.95
CA SER A 131 -1.67 9.33 8.85
C SER A 131 -1.84 7.80 8.69
N LEU A 132 -2.83 7.37 7.92
CA LEU A 132 -2.98 5.98 7.46
C LEU A 132 -2.24 5.74 6.12
N THR A 133 -1.30 6.62 5.78
CA THR A 133 -0.51 6.48 4.56
C THR A 133 0.56 5.41 4.77
N PHE A 134 0.50 4.35 3.98
CA PHE A 134 1.50 3.28 3.99
C PHE A 134 2.54 3.55 2.93
N VAL A 135 3.80 3.30 3.25
CA VAL A 135 4.95 3.67 2.44
C VAL A 135 5.93 2.51 2.37
N SER A 136 6.26 2.09 1.16
CA SER A 136 7.24 1.02 0.88
C SER A 136 8.32 1.51 -0.07
N ARG A 137 9.57 1.08 0.15
CA ARG A 137 10.72 1.32 -0.74
C ARG A 137 11.15 0.06 -1.50
N ASP A 138 10.62 -1.08 -1.10
CA ASP A 138 10.92 -2.38 -1.68
C ASP A 138 9.58 -3.06 -1.97
N PRO A 139 8.95 -2.74 -3.11
CA PRO A 139 7.72 -3.43 -3.47
C PRO A 139 8.12 -4.86 -3.84
N LEU A 140 7.51 -5.80 -3.12
CA LEU A 140 7.77 -7.24 -3.09
C LEU A 140 8.06 -7.95 -4.43
N PHE A 141 7.74 -7.34 -5.57
CA PHE A 141 7.81 -7.94 -6.90
C PHE A 141 8.27 -6.97 -8.00
N LEU A 142 9.03 -5.92 -7.68
CA LEU A 142 9.47 -4.93 -8.70
C LEU A 142 10.25 -5.57 -9.84
N GLU A 143 11.10 -6.55 -9.52
CA GLU A 143 11.91 -7.26 -10.49
C GLU A 143 11.06 -8.02 -11.51
N THR A 144 9.85 -8.41 -11.10
CA THR A 144 8.92 -9.17 -11.93
C THR A 144 8.06 -8.27 -12.82
N ASP A 145 7.70 -7.09 -12.33
CA ASP A 145 6.93 -6.12 -13.07
C ASP A 145 7.29 -4.66 -12.70
N PRO A 146 7.97 -3.93 -13.61
CA PRO A 146 8.22 -2.51 -13.46
C PRO A 146 6.94 -1.64 -13.50
N GLY A 147 5.85 -2.14 -14.11
CA GLY A 147 4.56 -1.47 -14.20
C GLY A 147 3.87 -1.31 -12.84
N GLY A 148 4.16 -2.21 -11.91
CA GLY A 148 3.73 -2.15 -10.53
C GLY A 148 2.37 -2.78 -10.27
N ASP A 149 1.84 -3.60 -11.18
CA ASP A 149 0.57 -4.33 -10.97
C ASP A 149 0.56 -5.14 -9.68
N PRO A 150 1.66 -5.82 -9.26
CA PRO A 150 1.69 -6.53 -7.98
C PRO A 150 1.47 -5.62 -6.76
N CYS A 151 1.68 -4.31 -6.88
CA CYS A 151 1.37 -3.36 -5.80
C CYS A 151 -0.12 -3.30 -5.47
N ASN A 152 -0.99 -3.69 -6.42
CA ASN A 152 -2.43 -3.83 -6.18
C ASN A 152 -2.75 -4.92 -5.14
N LEU A 153 -1.85 -5.89 -4.93
CA LEU A 153 -1.99 -6.87 -3.84
C LEU A 153 -1.99 -6.17 -2.48
N VAL A 154 -1.07 -5.24 -2.27
CA VAL A 154 -1.00 -4.44 -1.03
C VAL A 154 -2.22 -3.53 -0.93
N SER A 155 -2.65 -2.91 -2.03
CA SER A 155 -3.90 -2.13 -2.06
C SER A 155 -5.09 -2.97 -1.60
N GLY A 156 -5.27 -4.17 -2.13
CA GLY A 156 -6.35 -5.09 -1.75
C GLY A 156 -6.31 -5.51 -0.28
N VAL A 157 -5.12 -5.77 0.27
CA VAL A 157 -4.94 -6.07 1.70
C VAL A 157 -5.35 -4.88 2.57
N LEU A 158 -4.83 -3.69 2.26
CA LEU A 158 -5.14 -2.47 3.00
C LEU A 158 -6.65 -2.15 2.94
N GLU A 159 -7.28 -2.29 1.77
CA GLU A 159 -8.72 -2.12 1.62
C GLU A 159 -9.51 -3.09 2.49
N ALA A 160 -9.19 -4.38 2.47
CA ALA A 160 -9.93 -5.36 3.25
C ALA A 160 -9.76 -5.15 4.76
N ILE A 161 -8.55 -4.81 5.23
CA ILE A 161 -8.32 -4.52 6.65
C ILE A 161 -9.05 -3.23 7.05
N LEU A 162 -8.89 -2.16 6.29
CA LEU A 162 -9.50 -0.86 6.59
C LEU A 162 -11.02 -0.91 6.49
N SER A 163 -11.57 -1.63 5.50
CA SER A 163 -13.04 -1.80 5.38
C SER A 163 -13.60 -2.62 6.54
N ARG A 164 -12.90 -3.68 6.94
CA ARG A 164 -13.27 -4.50 8.11
C ARG A 164 -13.25 -3.69 9.39
N ASP A 165 -12.24 -2.82 9.53
CA ASP A 165 -12.12 -1.95 10.68
C ASP A 165 -13.20 -0.87 10.63
N ALA A 166 -13.33 -0.10 9.55
CA ALA A 166 -14.26 1.01 9.37
C ALA A 166 -15.74 0.58 9.48
N GLY A 167 -16.07 -0.62 8.98
CA GLY A 167 -17.44 -1.11 8.85
C GLY A 167 -18.12 -0.72 7.54
N GLU A 168 -17.38 -0.07 6.63
CA GLU A 168 -17.83 0.41 5.33
C GLU A 168 -16.73 0.16 4.28
N PRO A 169 -17.06 0.07 2.98
CA PRO A 169 -16.06 -0.16 1.93
C PRO A 169 -15.11 1.03 1.80
N VAL A 170 -13.81 0.74 1.96
CA VAL A 170 -12.73 1.71 1.83
C VAL A 170 -11.97 1.45 0.52
N LYS A 171 -11.68 2.49 -0.25
CA LYS A 171 -10.83 2.41 -1.43
C LYS A 171 -9.43 2.96 -1.15
N VAL A 172 -8.42 2.20 -1.53
CA VAL A 172 -7.01 2.61 -1.42
C VAL A 172 -6.45 2.77 -2.82
N SER A 173 -5.74 3.87 -3.05
CA SER A 173 -4.92 4.06 -4.24
C SER A 173 -3.46 4.14 -3.85
N TYR A 174 -2.56 3.76 -4.75
CA TYR A 174 -1.15 4.00 -4.58
C TYR A 174 -0.62 4.97 -5.63
N VAL A 175 0.45 5.66 -5.27
CA VAL A 175 1.25 6.51 -6.16
C VAL A 175 2.69 6.02 -6.09
N ARG A 176 3.33 5.91 -7.26
CA ARG A 176 4.77 5.68 -7.37
C ARG A 176 5.46 7.04 -7.45
N GLU A 177 6.28 7.33 -6.47
CA GLU A 177 7.08 8.55 -6.37
C GLU A 177 8.55 8.19 -6.59
N VAL A 178 9.25 8.90 -7.46
CA VAL A 178 10.71 8.74 -7.60
C VAL A 178 11.36 9.80 -6.72
N GLY A 179 11.90 9.37 -5.58
CA GLY A 179 12.57 10.26 -4.63
C GLY A 179 14.09 10.25 -4.79
N VAL A 180 14.77 11.09 -4.01
CA VAL A 180 16.24 11.18 -3.93
C VAL A 180 16.88 9.83 -3.59
N HIS A 181 16.17 8.96 -2.87
CA HIS A 181 16.63 7.64 -2.45
C HIS A 181 16.08 6.49 -3.31
N GLY A 182 15.60 6.79 -4.53
CA GLY A 182 15.02 5.81 -5.43
C GLY A 182 13.48 5.77 -5.42
N PRO A 183 12.88 4.78 -6.10
CA PRO A 183 11.43 4.67 -6.21
C PRO A 183 10.79 4.30 -4.87
N GLN A 184 9.69 4.98 -4.56
CA GLN A 184 8.91 4.82 -3.35
C GLN A 184 7.43 4.66 -3.73
N TYR A 185 6.74 3.78 -3.02
CA TYR A 185 5.33 3.46 -3.25
C TYR A 185 4.55 3.93 -2.04
N ARG A 186 3.53 4.74 -2.28
CA ARG A 186 2.73 5.41 -1.26
C ARG A 186 1.27 5.04 -1.45
N TRP A 187 0.68 4.35 -0.48
CA TRP A 187 -0.74 4.01 -0.45
C TRP A 187 -1.49 4.99 0.43
N SER A 188 -2.52 5.61 -0.12
CA SER A 188 -3.42 6.51 0.59
C SER A 188 -4.87 6.08 0.38
N VAL A 189 -5.70 6.32 1.39
CA VAL A 189 -7.14 6.07 1.30
C VAL A 189 -7.76 7.19 0.48
N ARG A 190 -8.44 6.86 -0.64
CA ARG A 190 -9.30 7.83 -1.33
C ARG A 190 -10.56 8.04 -0.51
N ASP A 191 -10.95 9.29 -0.35
CA ASP A 191 -12.14 9.74 0.38
C ASP A 191 -12.17 9.46 1.89
N ALA A 192 -11.06 9.04 2.51
CA ALA A 192 -10.99 9.16 3.97
C ALA A 192 -10.89 10.65 4.32
N PRO A 193 -11.79 11.20 5.15
CA PRO A 193 -11.50 12.50 5.75
C PRO A 193 -10.12 12.37 6.40
N PRO A 194 -9.22 13.36 6.19
CA PRO A 194 -7.92 13.32 6.85
C PRO A 194 -8.19 13.05 8.32
N LEU A 195 -7.58 11.99 8.86
CA LEU A 195 -7.64 11.79 10.30
C LEU A 195 -7.19 13.11 10.91
N PRO A 196 -8.01 13.74 11.78
CA PRO A 196 -7.63 15.00 12.37
C PRO A 196 -6.28 14.77 13.01
N LEU A 197 -5.27 15.47 12.49
CA LEU A 197 -3.94 15.44 13.08
C LEU A 197 -4.15 15.70 14.57
N PRO A 198 -3.49 14.96 15.48
CA PRO A 198 -3.32 15.51 16.81
C PRO A 198 -2.69 16.88 16.57
N GLY A 199 -3.42 17.95 16.92
CA GLY A 199 -2.86 19.29 16.91
C GLY A 199 -1.50 19.22 17.60
N PRO A 200 -0.52 20.04 17.17
CA PRO A 200 0.82 19.99 17.74
C PRO A 200 0.69 19.88 19.24
N GLU A 201 1.25 18.81 19.83
CA GLU A 201 1.27 18.68 21.28
C GLU A 201 1.74 20.04 21.82
N PRO A 202 1.04 20.64 22.79
CA PRO A 202 1.48 21.92 23.34
C PRO A 202 2.92 21.71 23.77
N VAL A 203 3.83 22.39 23.08
CA VAL A 203 5.25 22.45 23.45
C VAL A 203 5.22 22.77 24.94
N PRO A 204 5.79 21.91 25.82
CA PRO A 204 5.77 22.19 27.24
C PRO A 204 6.38 23.57 27.42
N ALA A 205 5.57 24.51 27.93
CA ALA A 205 5.99 25.87 28.14
C ALA A 205 7.33 25.83 28.86
N ALA A 206 8.37 26.31 28.19
CA ALA A 206 9.70 26.39 28.75
C ALA A 206 9.54 27.07 30.11
N ARG A 207 9.92 26.34 31.18
CA ARG A 207 10.07 26.93 32.50
C ARG A 207 10.92 28.18 32.32
N ALA A 208 10.34 29.33 32.63
CA ALA A 208 11.05 30.58 32.75
C ALA A 208 12.12 30.39 33.83
N ASP A 209 13.34 30.07 33.39
CA ASP A 209 14.49 30.08 34.27
C ASP A 209 14.92 31.54 34.43
N ARG A 210 15.03 31.92 35.69
CA ARG A 210 15.37 33.28 36.11
C ARG A 210 16.89 33.40 36.06
N GLY A 211 17.35 34.26 35.17
CA GLY A 211 18.50 35.12 35.42
C GLY A 211 19.88 34.52 35.16
N THR A 212 20.53 35.05 34.14
CA THR A 212 21.93 35.48 34.23
C THR A 212 22.16 36.56 33.18
N GLY A 213 22.56 37.74 33.63
CA GLY A 213 22.84 38.87 32.76
C GLY A 213 24.09 38.63 31.91
N VAL A 214 24.06 39.17 30.70
CA VAL A 214 25.24 39.39 29.85
C VAL A 214 25.15 40.84 29.36
N PRO A 215 26.24 41.63 29.47
CA PRO A 215 26.22 43.06 29.21
C PRO A 215 26.13 43.41 27.72
N ALA A 216 25.64 44.63 27.47
CA ALA A 216 25.46 45.27 26.17
C ALA A 216 26.70 45.18 25.28
N ALA A 217 26.49 44.70 24.05
CA ALA A 217 27.42 44.86 22.94
C ALA A 217 26.98 46.05 22.08
N ASP A 218 27.95 46.85 21.65
CA ASP A 218 27.81 48.10 20.92
C ASP A 218 27.07 47.98 19.57
N PRO A 219 26.42 49.06 19.10
CA PRO A 219 25.73 49.06 17.81
C PRO A 219 26.71 48.99 16.63
N VAL A 220 26.47 48.02 15.74
CA VAL A 220 27.12 47.89 14.44
C VAL A 220 26.61 48.99 13.49
N PRO A 221 27.49 49.71 12.76
CA PRO A 221 27.09 50.75 11.82
C PRO A 221 26.36 50.21 10.59
N ALA A 222 25.41 51.02 10.11
CA ALA A 222 24.58 50.75 8.95
C ALA A 222 25.40 50.50 7.68
N ALA A 223 25.06 49.42 6.96
CA ALA A 223 25.54 49.17 5.62
C ALA A 223 24.72 49.97 4.61
N ASP A 224 25.42 50.59 3.66
CA ASP A 224 24.88 51.38 2.55
C ASP A 224 23.93 50.60 1.64
N PRO A 225 22.94 51.26 1.00
CA PRO A 225 22.02 50.64 0.06
C PRO A 225 22.75 50.24 -1.24
N VAL A 226 22.72 48.94 -1.54
CA VAL A 226 23.13 48.40 -2.85
C VAL A 226 22.20 48.94 -3.93
N ALA A 227 22.83 49.55 -4.94
CA ALA A 227 22.21 50.16 -6.09
C ALA A 227 21.31 49.20 -6.88
N ALA A 228 20.23 49.77 -7.42
CA ALA A 228 19.26 49.12 -8.27
C ALA A 228 19.93 48.48 -9.50
N ALA A 229 19.59 47.22 -9.75
CA ALA A 229 19.88 46.54 -11.01
C ALA A 229 19.04 47.17 -12.13
N GLU A 230 19.70 47.52 -13.23
CA GLU A 230 19.07 48.03 -14.45
C GLU A 230 18.16 46.97 -15.10
N PRO A 231 17.05 47.39 -15.75
CA PRO A 231 16.15 46.48 -16.43
C PRO A 231 16.75 45.95 -17.74
N VAL A 232 16.61 44.64 -17.94
CA VAL A 232 16.92 43.93 -19.18
C VAL A 232 15.99 44.44 -20.30
N PRO A 233 16.51 44.81 -21.49
CA PRO A 233 15.66 45.23 -22.60
C PRO A 233 14.87 44.04 -23.17
N ALA A 234 13.61 44.32 -23.51
CA ALA A 234 12.68 43.43 -24.17
C ALA A 234 13.21 42.98 -25.54
N VAL A 235 13.08 41.68 -25.81
CA VAL A 235 13.27 41.11 -27.16
C VAL A 235 11.93 41.21 -27.86
N ASP A 236 11.88 42.02 -28.93
CA ASP A 236 10.72 42.09 -29.84
C ASP A 236 10.56 40.77 -30.63
N PRO A 237 9.32 40.35 -30.92
CA PRO A 237 9.03 39.19 -31.74
C PRO A 237 8.64 39.61 -33.16
N GLU A 238 9.54 39.56 -34.15
CA GLU A 238 9.15 39.57 -35.57
C GLU A 238 10.07 38.65 -36.42
N GLU A 239 9.39 37.77 -37.18
CA GLU A 239 9.69 37.18 -38.49
C GLU A 239 11.05 36.49 -38.76
N GLU A 240 11.05 35.15 -38.89
CA GLU A 240 10.93 34.40 -40.17
C GLU A 240 10.86 32.88 -39.92
#